data_AF-A0A2J4ZXV5-F1
#
_entry.id   AF-A0A2J4ZXV5-F1
#
_cell.length_a   1.000
_cell.length_b   1.000
_cell.length_c   1.000
_cell.angle_alpha   90.00
_cell.angle_beta   90.00
_cell.angle_gamma   90.00
#
_symmetry.space_group_name_H-M   'P 1'
#
loop_
_entity.id
_entity.type
_entity.pdbx_description
1 polymer ?
#
loop_
_entity_poly.entity_id
_entity_poly.type
_entity_poly.pdbx_seq_one_letter_code
_entity_poly.pdbx_strand_id
1 'polypeptide(L)'
;MISDANKAVNDLASIVPLLGGSSSRKDYEDVRKLVEYLLEHDPDSPLVDILTARIDAWENNAVEFTRIEAGKNGVSLLRVLLQQRGLSQSDFENEIGKKSLVSRILSGERSLTLDHMRALANRFQIPVSMFVD
;
A
#
# COMPACT_ATOMS: atom_id res chain seq x y z
N MET A 1 -0.15 8.92 38.15
CA MET A 1 -0.83 9.09 36.84
C MET A 1 0.16 9.19 35.68
N ILE A 2 0.95 10.27 35.54
CA ILE A 2 1.90 10.41 34.39
C ILE A 2 2.98 9.32 34.39
N SER A 3 3.59 9.04 35.55
CA SER A 3 4.60 7.98 35.69
C SER A 3 4.05 6.60 35.34
N ASP A 4 2.81 6.32 35.76
CA ASP A 4 2.17 5.01 35.56
C ASP A 4 1.80 4.81 34.09
N ALA A 5 1.31 5.88 33.44
CA ALA A 5 1.03 5.87 32.00
C ALA A 5 2.32 5.63 31.18
N ASN A 6 3.41 6.34 31.49
CA ASN A 6 4.69 6.12 30.81
C ASN A 6 5.22 4.71 31.02
N LYS A 7 5.07 4.15 32.23
CA LYS A 7 5.46 2.78 32.50
C LYS A 7 4.65 1.79 31.65
N ALA A 8 3.33 1.93 31.62
CA ALA A 8 2.46 1.06 30.81
C ALA A 8 2.81 1.10 29.31
N VAL A 9 3.14 2.28 28.79
CA VAL A 9 3.59 2.44 27.39
C VAL A 9 4.94 1.75 27.15
N ASN A 10 5.89 1.87 28.06
CA ASN A 10 7.20 1.22 27.93
C ASN A 10 7.10 -0.31 28.04
N ASP A 11 6.25 -0.80 28.94
CA ASP A 11 5.97 -2.24 29.09
C ASP A 11 5.34 -2.78 27.80
N LEU A 12 4.37 -2.03 27.24
CA LEU A 12 3.74 -2.38 25.96
C LEU A 12 4.73 -2.34 24.79
N ALA A 13 5.62 -1.35 24.73
CA ALA A 13 6.66 -1.25 23.71
C ALA A 13 7.69 -2.39 23.79
N SER A 14 7.87 -2.98 24.98
CA SER A 14 8.74 -4.14 25.17
C SER A 14 8.09 -5.43 24.64
N ILE A 15 6.76 -5.54 24.75
CA ILE A 15 5.98 -6.68 24.23
C ILE A 15 5.76 -6.56 22.72
N VAL A 16 5.55 -5.32 22.25
CA VAL A 16 5.28 -4.98 20.85
C VAL A 16 6.38 -4.02 20.37
N PRO A 17 7.54 -4.55 19.92
CA PRO A 17 8.70 -3.74 19.54
C PRO A 17 8.42 -2.71 18.44
N LEU A 18 7.40 -2.96 17.60
CA LEU A 18 6.98 -2.01 16.57
C LEU A 18 6.53 -0.68 17.19
N LEU A 19 5.81 -0.70 18.31
CA LEU A 19 5.41 0.51 19.05
C LEU A 19 6.61 1.24 19.66
N GLY A 20 7.66 0.49 20.03
CA GLY A 20 8.91 1.01 20.57
C GLY A 20 9.90 1.57 19.54
N GLY A 21 9.55 1.60 18.24
CA GLY A 21 10.43 2.17 17.22
C GLY A 21 11.05 1.16 16.25
N SER A 22 10.80 -0.15 16.41
CA SER A 22 11.41 -1.15 15.53
C SER A 22 11.02 -0.95 14.07
N SER A 23 11.98 -1.18 13.18
CA SER A 23 11.80 -1.18 11.72
C SER A 23 11.91 -2.60 11.12
N SER A 24 11.93 -3.64 11.96
CA SER A 24 12.03 -5.02 11.52
C SER A 24 10.76 -5.51 10.80
N ARG A 25 10.94 -6.18 9.65
CA ARG A 25 9.85 -6.85 8.91
C ARG A 25 9.15 -7.91 9.77
N LYS A 26 9.88 -8.60 10.65
CA LYS A 26 9.29 -9.61 11.54
C LYS A 26 8.29 -8.97 12.51
N ASP A 27 8.66 -7.85 13.10
CA ASP A 27 7.83 -7.16 14.09
C ASP A 27 6.58 -6.56 13.44
N TYR A 28 6.70 -6.12 12.18
CA TYR A 28 5.56 -5.74 11.34
C TYR A 28 4.57 -6.91 11.16
N GLU A 29 5.05 -8.09 10.74
CA GLU A 29 4.17 -9.26 10.52
C GLU A 29 3.49 -9.74 11.81
N ASP A 30 4.20 -9.70 12.93
CA ASP A 30 3.65 -10.10 14.22
C ASP A 30 2.57 -9.12 14.70
N VAL A 31 2.75 -7.81 14.47
CA VAL A 31 1.72 -6.80 14.75
C VAL A 31 0.53 -6.91 13.80
N ARG A 32 0.77 -7.21 12.51
CA ARG A 32 -0.30 -7.42 11.53
C ARG A 32 -1.25 -8.54 11.98
N LYS A 33 -0.70 -9.66 12.44
CA LYS A 33 -1.49 -10.78 13.00
C LYS A 33 -2.23 -10.39 14.29
N LEU A 34 -1.61 -9.57 15.13
CA LEU A 34 -2.26 -9.08 16.34
C LEU A 34 -3.47 -8.21 16.01
N VAL A 35 -3.36 -7.33 15.00
CA VAL A 35 -4.49 -6.52 14.52
C VAL A 35 -5.59 -7.40 13.93
N GLU A 36 -5.25 -8.40 13.11
CA GLU A 36 -6.22 -9.37 12.58
C GLU A 36 -6.98 -10.06 13.73
N TYR A 37 -6.26 -10.53 14.76
CA TYR A 37 -6.88 -11.13 15.95
C TYR A 37 -7.80 -10.17 16.70
N LEU A 38 -7.37 -8.92 16.92
CA LEU A 38 -8.16 -7.92 17.62
C LEU A 38 -9.43 -7.56 16.84
N LEU A 39 -9.36 -7.42 15.52
CA LEU A 39 -10.55 -7.15 14.71
C LEU A 39 -11.61 -8.26 14.79
N GLU A 40 -11.17 -9.51 14.98
CA GLU A 40 -12.09 -10.65 15.14
C GLU A 40 -12.68 -10.79 16.55
N HIS A 41 -11.91 -10.42 17.60
CA HIS A 41 -12.26 -10.74 18.99
C HIS A 41 -12.60 -9.52 19.86
N ASP A 42 -11.99 -8.36 19.58
CA ASP A 42 -12.15 -7.11 20.33
C ASP A 42 -11.91 -5.89 19.41
N PRO A 43 -12.79 -5.64 18.43
CA PRO A 43 -12.57 -4.61 17.42
C PRO A 43 -12.60 -3.18 17.97
N ASP A 44 -13.25 -2.96 19.12
CA ASP A 44 -13.35 -1.65 19.77
C ASP A 44 -12.14 -1.36 20.70
N SER A 45 -11.15 -2.26 20.73
CA SER A 45 -9.95 -2.09 21.53
C SER A 45 -9.15 -0.85 21.10
N PRO A 46 -8.76 0.06 22.01
CA PRO A 46 -7.91 1.20 21.67
C PRO A 46 -6.55 0.80 21.07
N LEU A 47 -6.13 -0.45 21.27
CA LEU A 47 -4.93 -1.00 20.66
C LEU A 47 -5.05 -1.13 19.14
N VAL A 48 -6.25 -1.32 18.59
CA VAL A 48 -6.47 -1.39 17.14
C VAL A 48 -6.01 -0.09 16.49
N ASP A 49 -6.49 1.06 16.99
CA ASP A 49 -6.12 2.37 16.46
C ASP A 49 -4.60 2.63 16.57
N ILE A 50 -4.03 2.31 17.73
CA ILE A 50 -2.60 2.53 18.00
C ILE A 50 -1.72 1.66 17.09
N LEU A 51 -2.05 0.38 16.94
CA LEU A 51 -1.28 -0.56 16.14
C LEU A 51 -1.44 -0.26 14.64
N THR A 52 -2.65 0.07 14.19
CA THR A 52 -2.91 0.42 12.78
C THR A 52 -2.15 1.68 12.38
N ALA A 53 -2.18 2.73 13.21
CA ALA A 53 -1.40 3.94 12.96
C ALA A 53 0.12 3.66 12.90
N ARG A 54 0.60 2.67 13.66
CA ARG A 54 2.01 2.28 13.63
C ARG A 54 2.38 1.45 12.41
N ILE A 55 1.50 0.54 11.98
CA ILE A 55 1.62 -0.21 10.72
C ILE A 55 1.71 0.79 9.56
N ASP A 56 0.78 1.74 9.45
CA ASP A 56 0.77 2.76 8.40
C ASP A 56 2.09 3.54 8.36
N ALA A 57 2.58 3.96 9.52
CA ALA A 57 3.87 4.67 9.61
C ALA A 57 5.05 3.80 9.16
N TRP A 58 5.03 2.49 9.44
CA TRP A 58 6.06 1.57 9.00
C TRP A 58 6.00 1.34 7.49
N GLU A 59 4.82 1.08 6.93
CA GLU A 59 4.60 0.85 5.50
C GLU A 59 4.99 2.06 4.66
N ASN A 60 4.66 3.27 5.11
CA ASN A 60 5.07 4.51 4.44
C ASN A 60 6.59 4.71 4.37
N ASN A 61 7.36 4.08 5.27
CA ASN A 61 8.83 4.17 5.28
C ASN A 61 9.51 2.93 4.69
N ALA A 62 8.79 1.82 4.52
CA ALA A 62 9.34 0.58 4.02
C ALA A 62 9.55 0.64 2.51
N VAL A 63 10.79 0.45 2.05
CA VAL A 63 11.19 0.56 0.63
C VAL A 63 10.36 -0.35 -0.30
N GLU A 64 9.85 -1.46 0.22
CA GLU A 64 8.98 -2.38 -0.51
C GLU A 64 7.58 -1.83 -0.77
N PHE A 65 7.07 -0.95 0.09
CA PHE A 65 5.75 -0.31 0.01
C PHE A 65 5.82 1.11 -0.52
N THR A 66 6.95 1.82 -0.38
CA THR A 66 7.17 3.13 -1.02
C THR A 66 7.08 3.08 -2.54
N ARG A 67 7.31 1.91 -3.15
CA ARG A 67 7.09 1.69 -4.60
C ARG A 67 5.62 1.73 -5.02
N ILE A 68 4.69 1.51 -4.08
CA ILE A 68 3.25 1.61 -4.27
C ILE A 68 2.79 3.04 -3.99
N GLU A 69 3.30 3.67 -2.92
CA GLU A 69 3.03 5.07 -2.53
C GLU A 69 3.60 6.12 -3.49
N ALA A 70 4.74 5.85 -4.14
CA ALA A 70 5.31 6.71 -5.18
C ALA A 70 4.46 6.73 -6.48
N GLY A 71 3.35 6.00 -6.51
CA GLY A 71 2.32 6.10 -7.53
C GLY A 71 0.94 6.18 -6.90
N LYS A 72 0.58 7.36 -6.40
CA LYS A 72 -0.84 7.75 -6.27
C LYS A 72 -1.56 7.75 -7.64
N ASN A 73 -0.79 7.81 -8.71
CA ASN A 73 -1.21 7.91 -10.09
C ASN A 73 -1.57 6.53 -10.68
N GLY A 74 -2.50 6.48 -11.65
CA GLY A 74 -2.97 5.26 -12.35
C GLY A 74 -1.91 4.27 -12.90
N VAL A 75 -0.62 4.59 -12.81
CA VAL A 75 0.52 3.68 -13.05
C VAL A 75 0.60 2.56 -11.99
N SER A 76 0.30 2.84 -10.71
CA SER A 76 0.27 1.78 -9.68
C SER A 76 -0.87 0.79 -9.93
N LEU A 77 -2.04 1.31 -10.28
CA LEU A 77 -3.18 0.49 -10.69
C LEU A 77 -2.82 -0.37 -11.92
N LEU A 78 -2.11 0.19 -12.91
CA LEU A 78 -1.62 -0.56 -14.07
C LEU A 78 -0.68 -1.71 -13.67
N ARG A 79 0.21 -1.52 -12.69
CA ARG A 79 1.10 -2.57 -12.16
C ARG A 79 0.32 -3.70 -11.47
N VAL A 80 -0.68 -3.35 -10.67
CA VAL A 80 -1.55 -4.34 -10.02
C VAL A 80 -2.32 -5.16 -11.06
N LEU A 81 -2.85 -4.50 -12.09
CA LEU A 81 -3.56 -5.17 -13.20
C LEU A 81 -2.64 -6.12 -13.98
N LEU A 82 -1.40 -5.71 -14.27
CA LEU A 82 -0.37 -6.55 -14.88
C LEU A 82 -0.15 -7.84 -14.07
N GLN A 83 0.05 -7.70 -12.76
CA GLN A 83 0.34 -8.82 -11.87
C GLN A 83 -0.86 -9.75 -11.68
N GLN A 84 -2.04 -9.21 -11.37
CA GLN A 84 -3.24 -10.00 -11.08
C GLN A 84 -3.77 -10.76 -12.29
N ARG A 85 -3.59 -10.20 -13.50
CA ARG A 85 -4.11 -10.78 -14.74
C ARG A 85 -3.04 -11.54 -15.55
N GLY A 86 -1.81 -11.60 -15.05
CA GLY A 86 -0.69 -12.24 -15.75
C GLY A 86 -0.37 -11.59 -17.09
N LEU A 87 -0.64 -10.29 -17.22
CA LEU A 87 -0.43 -9.55 -18.46
C LEU A 87 1.02 -9.08 -18.56
N SER A 88 1.50 -8.96 -19.79
CA SER A 88 2.77 -8.37 -20.15
C SER A 88 2.58 -6.92 -20.62
N GLN A 89 3.67 -6.15 -20.66
CA GLN A 89 3.62 -4.77 -21.17
C GLN A 89 3.17 -4.69 -22.65
N SER A 90 3.36 -5.75 -23.43
CA SER A 90 2.88 -5.85 -24.81
C SER A 90 1.36 -5.92 -24.90
N ASP A 91 0.69 -6.39 -23.85
CA ASP A 91 -0.76 -6.57 -23.88
C ASP A 91 -1.54 -5.24 -23.81
N PHE A 92 -0.87 -4.11 -23.58
CA PHE A 92 -1.48 -2.78 -23.48
C PHE A 92 -1.34 -1.95 -24.77
N GLU A 93 -1.02 -2.60 -25.89
CA GLU A 93 -0.79 -1.90 -27.17
C GLU A 93 -2.04 -1.18 -27.69
N ASN A 94 -3.22 -1.68 -27.35
CA ASN A 94 -4.49 -1.08 -27.78
C ASN A 94 -4.91 0.13 -26.94
N GLU A 95 -4.53 0.17 -25.65
CA GLU A 95 -4.97 1.21 -24.71
C GLU A 95 -3.93 2.31 -24.52
N ILE A 96 -2.65 1.94 -24.54
CA ILE A 96 -1.52 2.83 -24.29
C ILE A 96 -0.65 2.98 -25.53
N GLY A 97 -0.43 1.88 -26.27
CA GLY A 97 0.47 1.85 -27.42
C GLY A 97 1.66 0.91 -27.20
N LYS A 98 2.66 1.02 -28.09
CA LYS A 98 3.79 0.07 -28.15
C LYS A 98 4.45 -0.18 -26.78
N LYS A 99 4.98 -1.39 -26.58
CA LYS A 99 5.71 -1.83 -25.37
C LYS A 99 6.71 -0.79 -24.82
N SER A 100 7.40 -0.04 -25.69
CA SER A 100 8.35 1.01 -25.29
C SER A 100 7.69 2.21 -24.60
N LEU A 101 6.45 2.56 -24.96
CA LEU A 101 5.68 3.61 -24.29
C LEU A 101 5.16 3.11 -22.94
N VAL A 102 4.64 1.88 -22.89
CA VAL A 102 4.19 1.24 -21.64
C VAL A 102 5.33 1.16 -20.63
N SER A 103 6.53 0.76 -21.06
CA SER A 103 7.72 0.72 -20.21
C SER A 103 8.08 2.10 -19.64
N ARG A 104 8.01 3.16 -20.44
CA ARG A 104 8.30 4.54 -20.00
C ARG A 104 7.25 5.10 -19.06
N ILE A 105 5.99 4.68 -19.21
CA ILE A 105 4.92 5.03 -18.28
C ILE A 105 5.13 4.33 -16.94
N LEU A 106 5.46 3.03 -16.98
CA LEU A 106 5.78 2.28 -15.77
C LEU A 106 7.02 2.85 -15.06
N SER A 107 8.05 3.28 -15.77
CA SER A 107 9.24 3.89 -15.15
C SER A 107 9.03 5.32 -14.63
N GLY A 108 7.88 5.95 -14.91
CA GLY A 108 7.59 7.32 -14.51
C GLY A 108 8.17 8.40 -15.44
N GLU A 109 8.82 8.03 -16.54
CA GLU A 109 9.31 8.97 -17.56
C GLU A 109 8.17 9.63 -18.36
N ARG A 110 6.99 9.00 -18.35
CA ARG A 110 5.76 9.50 -18.98
C ARG A 110 4.56 9.24 -18.08
N SER A 111 3.60 10.16 -18.10
CA SER A 111 2.33 10.00 -17.39
C SER A 111 1.27 9.34 -18.27
N LEU A 112 0.30 8.66 -17.65
CA LEU A 112 -0.93 8.25 -18.34
C LEU A 112 -1.72 9.49 -18.76
N THR A 113 -2.19 9.52 -20.01
CA THR A 113 -3.12 10.56 -20.48
C THR A 113 -4.56 10.14 -20.14
N LEU A 114 -5.49 11.10 -20.14
CA LEU A 114 -6.90 10.83 -19.91
C LEU A 114 -7.47 9.79 -20.89
N ASP A 115 -6.99 9.78 -22.14
CA ASP A 115 -7.42 8.82 -23.16
C ASP A 115 -6.89 7.41 -22.87
N HIS A 116 -5.64 7.28 -22.41
CA HIS A 116 -5.13 5.99 -21.92
C HIS A 116 -5.96 5.48 -20.73
N MET A 117 -6.28 6.36 -19.78
CA MET A 117 -7.08 6.00 -18.60
C MET A 117 -8.49 5.53 -19.00
N ARG A 118 -9.13 6.21 -19.96
CA ARG A 118 -10.44 5.79 -20.50
C ARG A 118 -10.37 4.44 -21.21
N ALA A 119 -9.34 4.21 -22.02
CA ALA A 119 -9.17 2.95 -22.73
C ALA A 119 -8.94 1.78 -21.75
N LEU A 120 -8.10 1.99 -20.73
CA LEU A 120 -7.86 1.03 -19.66
C LEU A 120 -9.14 0.76 -18.85
N ALA A 121 -9.84 1.82 -18.42
CA ALA A 121 -11.11 1.71 -17.72
C ALA A 121 -12.15 0.88 -18.49
N ASN A 122 -12.28 1.12 -19.80
CA ASN A 122 -13.18 0.37 -20.66
C ASN A 122 -12.79 -1.11 -20.77
N ARG A 123 -11.50 -1.42 -20.90
CA ARG A 123 -11.05 -2.82 -20.98
C ARG A 123 -11.26 -3.57 -19.67
N PHE A 124 -10.88 -2.97 -18.55
CA PHE A 124 -10.94 -3.64 -17.25
C PHE A 124 -12.29 -3.51 -16.56
N GLN A 125 -13.24 -2.77 -17.18
CA GLN A 125 -14.57 -2.51 -16.63
C GLN A 125 -14.49 -1.88 -15.24
N ILE A 126 -13.58 -0.92 -15.07
CA ILE A 126 -13.38 -0.18 -13.81
C ILE A 126 -13.60 1.33 -14.04
N PRO A 127 -14.04 2.08 -13.03
CA PRO A 127 -14.23 3.53 -13.16
C PRO A 127 -12.93 4.25 -13.54
N VAL A 128 -13.01 5.22 -14.46
CA VAL A 128 -11.86 6.05 -14.86
C VAL A 128 -11.25 6.79 -13.66
N SER A 129 -12.08 7.15 -12.66
CA SER A 129 -11.65 7.78 -11.42
C SER A 129 -10.63 6.96 -10.63
N MET A 130 -10.53 5.65 -10.86
CA MET A 130 -9.50 4.81 -10.23
C MET A 130 -8.09 5.07 -10.79
N PHE A 131 -7.98 5.69 -11.97
CA PHE A 131 -6.70 6.05 -12.59
C PHE A 131 -6.31 7.52 -12.39
N VAL A 132 -7.24 8.33 -11.91
CA VAL A 132 -7.13 9.79 -11.76
C VAL A 132 -6.91 10.10 -10.28
N ASP A 133 -5.98 11.02 -9.99
CA ASP A 133 -5.81 11.59 -8.64
C ASP A 133 -6.96 12.55 -8.30
#